data_AF-A0ABD7YQ55-F1
#
_entry.id   AF-A0ABD7YQ55-F1
#
_cell.length_a   1.000
_cell.length_b   1.000
_cell.length_c   1.000
_cell.angle_alpha   90.00
_cell.angle_beta   90.00
_cell.angle_gamma   90.00
#
_symmetry.space_group_name_H-M   'P 1'
#
loop_
_entity.id
_entity.type
_entity.pdbx_description
1 polymer ?
#
loop_
_entity_poly.entity_id
_entity_poly.type
_entity_poly.pdbx_seq_one_letter_code
_entity_poly.pdbx_strand_id
1 'polypeptide(L)'
;MEENKNIVTQILNQYFKGSLASMASLFGVSPMAVRKWQELGEFPAKHGRMQQAHELTGIDYKKLTPSAYQAPDGFSQRLQQFQLAA
;
A
#
# COMPACT_ATOMS: atom_id res chain seq x y z
N MET A 1 -6.90 1.44 -23.11
CA MET A 1 -5.94 1.96 -22.13
C MET A 1 -6.44 1.55 -20.77
N GLU A 2 -5.96 0.42 -20.26
CA GLU A 2 -6.34 -0.07 -18.93
C GLU A 2 -5.74 0.87 -17.89
N GLU A 3 -6.54 1.85 -17.45
CA GLU A 3 -6.26 2.65 -16.27
C GLU A 3 -6.23 1.70 -15.06
N ASN A 4 -5.09 1.06 -14.84
CA ASN A 4 -4.81 0.35 -13.60
C ASN A 4 -4.63 1.42 -12.51
N LYS A 5 -5.76 2.01 -12.08
CA LYS A 5 -5.78 3.15 -11.15
C LYS A 5 -5.14 2.70 -9.86
N ASN A 6 -4.00 3.28 -9.52
CA ASN A 6 -3.37 3.17 -8.21
C ASN A 6 -4.42 3.14 -7.09
N ILE A 7 -4.33 2.16 -6.17
CA ILE A 7 -5.29 1.98 -5.06
C ILE A 7 -5.43 3.23 -4.17
N VAL A 8 -4.34 3.95 -3.93
CA VAL A 8 -4.29 5.22 -3.22
C VAL A 8 -5.10 6.28 -3.98
N THR A 9 -4.96 6.36 -5.30
CA THR A 9 -5.74 7.30 -6.14
C THR A 9 -7.22 6.94 -6.15
N GLN A 10 -7.57 5.64 -6.18
CA GLN A 10 -8.96 5.20 -6.06
C GLN A 10 -9.57 5.65 -4.73
N ILE A 11 -8.87 5.39 -3.61
CA ILE A 11 -9.30 5.77 -2.27
C ILE A 11 -9.39 7.29 -2.12
N LEU A 12 -8.41 8.03 -2.64
CA LEU A 12 -8.41 9.50 -2.65
C LEU A 12 -9.66 10.05 -3.34
N ASN A 13 -10.01 9.53 -4.51
CA ASN A 13 -11.16 10.02 -5.27
C ASN A 13 -12.48 9.62 -4.61
N GLN A 14 -12.58 8.38 -4.12
CA GLN A 14 -13.82 7.85 -3.55
C GLN A 14 -14.15 8.43 -2.18
N TYR A 15 -13.17 8.55 -1.27
CA TYR A 15 -13.40 8.94 0.12
C TYR A 15 -13.08 10.41 0.40
N PHE A 16 -12.22 11.03 -0.42
CA PHE A 16 -11.74 12.40 -0.19
C PHE A 16 -12.01 13.35 -1.36
N LYS A 17 -12.78 12.93 -2.38
CA LYS A 17 -13.11 13.74 -3.56
C LYS A 17 -11.88 14.30 -4.28
N GLY A 18 -10.77 13.56 -4.27
CA GLY A 18 -9.50 13.99 -4.89
C GLY A 18 -8.64 14.92 -4.02
N SER A 19 -9.07 15.26 -2.80
CA SER A 19 -8.37 16.22 -1.93
C SER A 19 -7.22 15.57 -1.16
N LEU A 20 -5.98 15.85 -1.60
CA LEU A 20 -4.77 15.42 -0.89
C LEU A 20 -4.71 15.99 0.53
N ALA A 21 -5.17 17.22 0.72
CA ALA A 21 -5.19 17.86 2.03
C ALA A 21 -6.12 17.15 3.02
N SER A 22 -7.31 16.74 2.56
CA SER A 22 -8.28 16.04 3.41
C SER A 22 -7.79 14.66 3.81
N MET A 23 -7.21 13.90 2.86
CA MET A 23 -6.61 12.61 3.17
C MET A 23 -5.40 12.76 4.09
N ALA A 24 -4.52 13.71 3.80
CA ALA A 24 -3.37 13.99 4.64
C ALA A 24 -3.77 14.36 6.08
N SER A 25 -4.84 15.14 6.25
CA SER A 25 -5.39 15.50 7.55
C SER A 25 -5.92 14.28 8.32
N LEU A 26 -6.74 13.41 7.69
CA LEU A 26 -7.24 12.20 8.35
C LEU A 26 -6.10 11.28 8.79
N PHE A 27 -5.11 11.10 7.91
CA PHE A 27 -3.96 10.27 8.19
C PHE A 27 -2.94 11.01 9.10
N GLY A 28 -3.06 12.30 9.39
CA GLY A 28 -2.05 13.04 10.16
C GLY A 28 -0.66 13.00 9.50
N VAL A 29 -0.60 13.29 8.20
CA VAL A 29 0.63 13.42 7.39
C VAL A 29 0.60 14.69 6.56
N SER A 30 1.66 14.97 5.81
CA SER A 30 1.66 16.04 4.82
C SER A 30 0.99 15.61 3.52
N PRO A 31 0.40 16.54 2.74
CA PRO A 31 -0.11 16.26 1.40
C PRO A 31 0.95 15.67 0.45
N MET A 32 2.23 16.04 0.66
CA MET A 32 3.35 15.49 -0.10
C MET A 32 3.55 13.99 0.17
N ALA A 33 3.33 13.53 1.41
CA ALA A 33 3.39 12.11 1.74
C ALA A 33 2.30 11.32 1.00
N VAL A 34 1.07 11.86 0.95
CA VAL A 34 -0.04 11.24 0.19
C VAL A 34 0.30 11.16 -1.30
N ARG A 35 0.85 12.23 -1.88
CA ARG A 35 1.32 12.23 -3.27
C ARG A 35 2.37 11.15 -3.52
N LYS A 36 3.32 10.96 -2.60
CA LYS A 36 4.31 9.88 -2.70
C LYS A 36 3.65 8.50 -2.71
N TRP A 37 2.60 8.27 -1.91
CA TRP A 37 1.85 7.01 -1.94
C TRP A 37 1.13 6.82 -3.29
N GLN A 38 0.61 7.90 -3.88
CA GLN A 38 0.05 7.87 -5.24
C GLN A 38 1.09 7.63 -6.35
N GLU A 39 2.35 7.99 -6.14
CA GLU A 39 3.41 7.65 -7.09
C GLU A 39 3.83 6.18 -6.93
N LEU A 40 3.84 5.67 -5.69
CA LEU A 40 4.25 4.30 -5.37
C LEU A 40 3.22 3.22 -5.70
N GLY A 41 1.93 3.56 -5.78
CA GLY A 41 0.91 2.54 -6.03
C GLY A 41 0.23 1.99 -4.78
N GLU A 42 0.66 2.38 -3.58
CA GLU A 42 0.34 1.65 -2.36
C GLU A 42 0.47 2.50 -1.09
N PHE A 43 -0.17 2.06 -0.02
CA PHE A 43 0.01 2.61 1.32
C PHE A 43 1.27 2.04 1.96
N PRO A 44 1.99 2.81 2.81
CA PRO A 44 3.14 2.29 3.52
C PRO A 44 2.71 1.29 4.60
N ALA A 45 3.41 0.16 4.70
CA ALA A 45 3.25 -0.82 5.78
C ALA A 45 3.73 -0.30 7.16
N LYS A 46 4.40 0.87 7.20
CA LYS A 46 4.95 1.44 8.43
C LYS A 46 3.93 2.31 9.15
N HIS A 47 4.13 2.47 10.47
CA HIS A 47 3.36 3.39 11.33
C HIS A 47 1.83 3.21 11.26
N GLY A 48 1.34 2.00 11.02
CA GLY A 48 -0.09 1.67 11.02
C GLY A 48 -0.90 2.23 9.85
N ARG A 49 -0.28 2.79 8.80
CA ARG A 49 -1.02 3.49 7.73
C ARG A 49 -1.83 2.56 6.86
N MET A 50 -1.27 1.39 6.59
CA MET A 50 -1.99 0.29 5.96
C MET A 50 -3.22 -0.13 6.79
N GLN A 51 -3.11 -0.17 8.13
CA GLN A 51 -4.24 -0.47 9.02
C GLN A 51 -5.32 0.60 8.96
N GLN A 52 -4.95 1.88 9.06
CA GLN A 52 -5.90 2.98 8.94
C GLN A 52 -6.63 2.97 7.58
N ALA A 53 -5.93 2.65 6.49
CA ALA A 53 -6.54 2.52 5.17
C ALA A 53 -7.50 1.34 5.09
N HIS A 54 -7.16 0.21 5.72
CA HIS A 54 -8.07 -0.95 5.83
C HIS A 54 -9.32 -0.59 6.65
N GLU A 55 -9.17 0.04 7.80
CA GLU A 55 -10.30 0.44 8.65
C GLU A 55 -11.22 1.44 7.93
N LEU A 56 -10.67 2.34 7.12
CA LEU A 56 -11.45 3.29 6.33
C LEU A 56 -12.24 2.62 5.18
N THR A 57 -11.66 1.60 4.54
CA THR A 57 -12.12 1.13 3.22
C THR A 57 -12.62 -0.30 3.19
N GLY A 58 -12.28 -1.11 4.19
CA GLY A 58 -12.47 -2.57 4.21
C GLY A 58 -11.57 -3.33 3.24
N ILE A 59 -10.64 -2.68 2.52
CA ILE A 59 -9.81 -3.31 1.50
C ILE A 59 -8.71 -4.15 2.15
N ASP A 60 -8.49 -5.35 1.64
CA ASP A 60 -7.47 -6.27 2.14
C ASP A 60 -6.05 -5.67 2.12
N TYR A 61 -5.28 -5.96 3.16
CA TYR A 61 -3.91 -5.48 3.34
C TYR A 61 -2.98 -5.79 2.16
N LYS A 62 -3.14 -6.95 1.51
CA LYS A 62 -2.31 -7.34 0.35
C LYS A 62 -2.57 -6.47 -0.87
N LYS A 63 -3.77 -5.88 -0.98
CA LYS A 63 -4.10 -4.92 -2.03
C LYS A 63 -3.65 -3.51 -1.68
N LEU A 64 -3.66 -3.15 -0.39
CA LEU A 64 -3.21 -1.83 0.09
C LEU A 64 -1.70 -1.68 0.06
N THR A 65 -0.95 -2.74 0.34
CA THR A 65 0.52 -2.74 0.39
C THR A 65 1.11 -4.03 -0.18
N PRO A 66 1.01 -4.26 -1.50
CA PRO A 66 1.51 -5.48 -2.14
C PRO A 66 3.01 -5.71 -1.92
N SER A 67 3.83 -4.66 -1.89
CA SER A 67 5.29 -4.78 -1.71
C SER A 67 5.68 -5.45 -0.40
N ALA A 68 4.88 -5.28 0.66
CA ALA A 68 5.15 -5.88 1.97
C ALA A 68 4.95 -7.40 2.00
N TYR A 69 4.26 -7.96 1.00
CA TYR A 69 3.99 -9.40 0.90
C TYR A 69 4.81 -10.09 -0.18
N GLN A 70 5.71 -9.37 -0.86
CA GLN A 70 6.62 -9.95 -1.82
C GLN A 70 7.79 -10.62 -1.08
N ALA A 71 8.11 -11.85 -1.48
CA ALA A 71 9.28 -12.53 -0.96
C ALA A 71 10.54 -11.79 -1.43
N PRO A 72 11.57 -11.64 -0.58
CA PRO A 72 12.81 -11.02 -1.00
C PRO A 72 13.51 -11.87 -2.06
N ASP A 73 14.28 -11.22 -2.92
CA ASP A 73 14.98 -11.90 -4.02
C ASP A 73 15.83 -13.09 -3.50
N GLY A 74 15.77 -14.19 -4.25
CA GLY A 74 16.48 -15.43 -3.91
C GLY A 74 15.98 -16.14 -2.66
N PHE A 75 14.88 -15.72 -2.02
CA PHE A 75 14.31 -16.45 -0.88
C PHE A 75 13.85 -17.86 -1.27
N SER A 76 13.16 -18.00 -2.41
CA SER A 76 12.68 -19.31 -2.87
C SER A 76 13.80 -20.31 -3.10
N GLN A 77 14.95 -19.87 -3.64
CA GLN A 77 16.14 -20.73 -3.80
C GLN A 77 16.73 -21.15 -2.45
N ARG A 78 16.88 -20.21 -1.50
CA ARG A 78 17.36 -20.52 -0.15
C ARG A 78 16.42 -21.47 0.59
N LEU A 79 15.11 -21.31 0.40
CA LEU A 79 14.11 -22.19 0.99
C LEU A 79 14.19 -23.62 0.41
N GLN A 80 14.37 -23.76 -0.91
CA GLN A 80 14.57 -25.07 -1.54
C GLN A 80 15.84 -25.75 -1.03
N GLN A 81 16.96 -25.03 -0.90
CA GLN A 81 18.20 -25.58 -0.34
C GLN A 81 18.01 -26.06 1.10
N PHE A 82 17.29 -25.30 1.92
CA PHE A 82 16.97 -25.69 3.29
C PHE A 82 16.13 -26.98 3.34
N GLN A 83 15.10 -27.08 2.50
CA GLN A 83 14.22 -28.25 2.45
C GLN A 83 14.91 -29.52 1.95
N LEU A 84 15.90 -29.40 1.07
CA LEU A 84 16.69 -30.54 0.58
C LEU A 84 17.77 -31.01 1.56
N ALA A 85 18.14 -30.16 2.52
CA ALA A 85 19.13 -30.47 3.56
C ALA A 85 18.52 -31.04 4.85
N ALA A 86 17.19 -31.09 4.95
CA ALA A 86 16.41 -31.64 6.06
C ALA A 86 15.93 -33.06 5.75
#